data_AF-A0A7X2H1S4-F1
#
_entry.id   AF-A0A7X2H1S4-F1
#
_cell.length_a   1.000
_cell.length_b   1.000
_cell.length_c   1.000
_cell.angle_alpha   90.00
_cell.angle_beta   90.00
_cell.angle_gamma   90.00
#
_symmetry.space_group_name_H-M   'P 1'
#
loop_
_entity.id
_entity.type
_entity.pdbx_description
1 polymer ?
#
loop_
_entity_poly.entity_id
_entity_poly.type
_entity_poly.pdbx_seq_one_letter_code
_entity_poly.pdbx_strand_id
1 'polypeptide(L)'
;MAKSGDAQNEMVLNANQMAELLGLSPRRIQQLAEEGIIVRSGRGKYMAAGSVQNYIRFQAESGGGPSEVDYFDERALHERAKRRKAEIELAVMNGELHRAGDVALVMNDMVVTFRARILAIPTKLAPQMLGQTELPVVLDLLTKEVKEAATELSEYDPEKFYAVSEEYVGLTADAEDTS
;
A
#
# COMPACT_ATOMS: atom_id res chain seq x y z
N MET A 1 35.24 43.21 -37.99
CA MET A 1 35.33 43.79 -36.64
C MET A 1 35.29 42.65 -35.64
N ALA A 2 36.33 42.54 -34.83
CA ALA A 2 36.53 41.50 -33.83
C ALA A 2 35.62 41.68 -32.61
N LYS A 3 35.31 40.55 -31.94
CA LYS A 3 35.06 40.38 -30.49
C LYS A 3 34.90 38.86 -30.28
N SER A 4 35.99 38.13 -29.99
CA SER A 4 36.46 37.79 -28.63
C SER A 4 35.36 37.11 -27.80
N GLY A 5 35.35 35.77 -27.82
CA GLY A 5 34.45 34.93 -27.01
C GLY A 5 35.05 33.58 -26.59
N ASP A 6 35.91 32.95 -27.40
CA ASP A 6 36.36 31.57 -27.17
C ASP A 6 37.70 31.48 -26.41
N ALA A 7 37.72 31.90 -25.16
CA ALA A 7 38.84 31.64 -24.25
C ALA A 7 38.35 31.23 -22.85
N GLN A 8 37.29 30.41 -22.77
CA GLN A 8 36.76 29.99 -21.49
C GLN A 8 36.87 28.46 -21.31
N ASN A 9 37.93 28.09 -20.60
CA ASN A 9 38.28 26.78 -20.02
C ASN A 9 38.74 25.65 -20.97
N GLU A 10 39.95 25.80 -21.53
CA GLU A 10 40.76 24.68 -22.03
C GLU A 10 41.36 23.84 -20.88
N MET A 11 40.55 23.35 -19.94
CA MET A 11 41.02 22.35 -19.00
C MET A 11 41.15 21.01 -19.73
N VAL A 12 42.38 20.67 -20.10
CA VAL A 12 42.70 19.41 -20.78
C VAL A 12 43.15 18.39 -19.76
N LEU A 13 42.43 17.28 -19.68
CA LEU A 13 42.69 16.18 -18.76
C LEU A 13 43.14 14.93 -19.50
N ASN A 14 43.94 14.10 -18.82
CA ASN A 14 44.26 12.75 -19.31
C ASN A 14 43.11 11.77 -19.01
N ALA A 15 43.21 10.53 -19.51
CA ALA A 15 42.17 9.52 -19.37
C ALA A 15 41.83 9.18 -17.90
N ASN A 16 42.82 9.15 -17.02
CA ASN A 16 42.63 8.81 -15.60
C ASN A 16 41.97 9.96 -14.84
N GLN A 17 42.39 11.20 -15.12
CA GLN A 17 41.79 12.39 -14.52
C GLN A 17 40.34 12.59 -14.99
N MET A 18 40.04 12.32 -16.26
CA MET A 18 38.66 12.32 -16.76
C MET A 18 37.80 11.20 -16.14
N ALA A 19 38.39 10.03 -15.94
CA ALA A 19 37.76 8.90 -15.28
C ALA A 19 37.37 9.24 -13.84
N GLU A 20 38.28 9.83 -13.07
CA GLU A 20 38.01 10.33 -11.72
C GLU A 20 36.95 11.43 -11.71
N LEU A 21 37.04 12.40 -12.63
CA LEU A 21 36.11 13.52 -12.72
C LEU A 21 34.66 13.08 -12.99
N LEU A 22 34.47 12.08 -13.86
CA LEU A 22 33.15 11.58 -14.25
C LEU A 22 32.69 10.37 -13.43
N GLY A 23 33.51 9.84 -12.52
CA GLY A 23 33.22 8.63 -11.76
C GLY A 23 33.16 7.35 -12.62
N LEU A 24 33.97 7.28 -13.68
CA LEU A 24 33.99 6.17 -14.65
C LEU A 24 35.35 5.48 -14.70
N SER A 25 35.44 4.32 -15.38
CA SER A 25 36.73 3.70 -15.66
C SER A 25 37.44 4.36 -16.86
N PRO A 26 38.80 4.40 -16.91
CA PRO A 26 39.53 4.93 -18.05
C PRO A 26 39.19 4.25 -19.38
N ARG A 27 38.81 2.95 -19.34
CA ARG A 27 38.31 2.21 -20.50
C ARG A 27 36.98 2.76 -21.00
N ARG A 28 36.05 3.08 -20.10
CA ARG A 28 34.75 3.69 -20.46
C ARG A 28 34.93 5.09 -21.05
N ILE A 29 35.89 5.87 -20.56
CA ILE A 29 36.25 7.17 -21.14
C ILE A 29 36.69 7.03 -22.61
N GLN A 30 37.48 6.01 -22.94
CA GLN A 30 37.93 5.78 -24.32
C GLN A 30 36.77 5.39 -25.24
N GLN A 31 35.87 4.52 -24.79
CA GLN A 31 34.66 4.13 -25.54
C GLN A 31 33.75 5.33 -25.80
N LEU A 32 33.44 6.13 -24.77
CA LEU A 32 32.62 7.34 -24.92
C LEU A 32 33.27 8.39 -25.83
N ALA A 33 34.61 8.39 -25.91
CA ALA A 33 35.34 9.25 -26.83
C ALA A 33 35.40 8.71 -28.27
N GLU A 34 35.14 7.41 -28.50
CA GLU A 34 34.93 6.82 -29.82
C GLU A 34 33.49 7.05 -30.29
N GLU A 35 32.53 7.01 -29.36
CA GLU A 35 31.12 7.35 -29.56
C GLU A 35 30.89 8.87 -29.76
N GLY A 36 31.93 9.70 -29.65
CA GLY A 36 31.88 11.14 -29.87
C GLY A 36 31.31 11.96 -28.71
N ILE A 37 31.00 11.33 -27.58
CA ILE A 37 30.44 11.99 -26.38
C ILE A 37 31.55 12.75 -25.63
N ILE A 38 32.71 12.12 -25.44
CA ILE A 38 33.88 12.76 -24.81
C ILE A 38 34.76 13.41 -25.89
N VAL A 39 35.05 14.70 -25.71
CA VAL A 39 35.76 15.53 -26.70
C VAL A 39 37.28 15.34 -26.56
N ARG A 40 37.91 14.79 -27.61
CA ARG A 40 39.37 14.63 -27.68
C ARG A 40 40.04 15.94 -28.12
N SER A 41 41.04 16.38 -27.37
CA SER A 41 41.92 17.51 -27.73
C SER A 41 43.23 17.02 -28.38
N GLY A 42 43.63 15.77 -28.13
CA GLY A 42 44.82 15.15 -28.72
C GLY A 42 45.01 13.71 -28.25
N ARG A 43 46.14 13.08 -28.60
CA ARG A 43 46.42 11.69 -28.20
C ARG A 43 46.42 11.55 -26.67
N GLY A 44 45.44 10.83 -26.13
CA GLY A 44 45.27 10.61 -24.69
C GLY A 44 44.83 11.84 -23.89
N LYS A 45 44.34 12.90 -24.56
CA LYS A 45 43.95 14.18 -23.96
C LYS A 45 42.51 14.54 -24.31
N TYR A 46 41.76 15.01 -23.32
CA TYR A 46 40.33 15.29 -23.43
C TYR A 46 39.99 16.68 -22.89
N MET A 47 39.05 17.36 -23.53
CA MET A 47 38.56 18.67 -23.06
C MET A 47 37.52 18.46 -21.96
N ALA A 48 37.83 18.84 -20.73
CA ALA A 48 36.98 18.56 -19.58
C ALA A 48 35.60 19.22 -19.70
N ALA A 49 35.56 20.53 -19.97
CA ALA A 49 34.30 21.29 -20.02
C ALA A 49 33.32 20.73 -21.05
N GLY A 50 33.77 20.56 -22.31
CA GLY A 50 32.93 20.02 -23.39
C GLY A 50 32.51 18.57 -23.14
N SER A 51 33.42 17.73 -22.62
CA SER A 51 33.12 16.32 -22.33
C SER A 51 32.11 16.15 -21.20
N VAL A 52 32.21 16.96 -20.14
CA VAL A 52 31.27 16.91 -19.01
C VAL A 52 29.86 17.32 -19.46
N GLN A 53 29.74 18.41 -20.22
CA GLN A 53 28.44 18.87 -20.73
C GLN A 53 27.79 17.84 -21.67
N ASN A 54 28.57 17.25 -22.57
CA ASN A 54 28.10 16.20 -23.47
C ASN A 54 27.70 14.93 -22.73
N TYR A 55 28.47 14.53 -21.71
CA TYR A 55 28.17 13.36 -20.90
C TYR A 55 26.88 13.53 -20.08
N ILE A 56 26.67 14.70 -19.48
CA ILE A 56 25.42 15.02 -18.75
C ILE A 56 24.22 14.94 -19.70
N ARG A 57 24.34 15.52 -20.90
CA ARG A 57 23.30 15.47 -21.92
C ARG A 57 23.01 14.04 -22.39
N PHE A 58 24.08 13.28 -22.66
CA PHE A 58 23.98 11.88 -23.04
C PHE A 58 23.24 11.06 -21.98
N GLN A 59 23.53 11.26 -20.69
CA GLN A 59 22.81 10.58 -19.61
C GLN A 59 21.34 10.99 -19.51
N ALA A 60 21.03 12.27 -19.76
CA ALA A 60 19.64 12.76 -19.77
C ALA A 60 18.84 12.24 -20.97
N GLU A 61 19.45 12.13 -22.15
CA GLU A 61 18.81 11.68 -23.40
C GLU A 61 18.73 10.15 -23.51
N SER A 62 19.70 9.44 -22.96
CA SER A 62 19.78 7.97 -23.08
C SER A 62 18.90 7.22 -22.09
N GLY A 63 18.07 7.93 -21.29
CA GLY A 63 17.10 7.32 -20.37
C GLY A 63 17.69 6.12 -19.62
N GLY A 64 18.83 6.35 -18.94
CA GLY A 64 19.78 5.35 -18.47
C GLY A 64 19.24 3.93 -18.28
N GLY A 65 19.79 2.98 -19.03
CA GLY A 65 19.70 1.55 -18.71
C GLY A 65 20.12 1.30 -17.25
N PRO A 66 19.68 0.16 -16.65
CA PRO A 66 19.37 0.01 -15.23
C PRO A 66 20.44 0.65 -14.36
N SER A 67 20.19 1.91 -13.99
CA SER A 67 21.16 2.74 -13.28
C SER A 67 20.98 2.51 -11.78
N GLU A 68 22.00 2.85 -10.99
CA GLU A 68 21.91 2.82 -9.52
C GLU A 68 20.67 3.56 -9.00
N VAL A 69 20.18 4.57 -9.73
CA VAL A 69 18.94 5.32 -9.45
C VAL A 69 17.70 4.43 -9.54
N ASP A 70 17.62 3.54 -10.52
CA ASP A 70 16.53 2.55 -10.66
C ASP A 70 16.55 1.56 -9.50
N TYR A 71 17.74 1.11 -9.08
CA TYR A 71 17.89 0.27 -7.88
C TYR A 71 17.45 0.98 -6.58
N PHE A 72 17.81 2.27 -6.41
CA PHE A 72 17.34 3.06 -5.27
C PHE A 72 15.82 3.28 -5.29
N ASP A 73 15.24 3.52 -6.47
CA ASP A 73 13.81 3.72 -6.66
C ASP A 73 13.01 2.42 -6.42
N GLU A 74 13.44 1.29 -7.00
CA GLU A 74 12.86 -0.03 -6.74
C GLU A 74 13.00 -0.42 -5.26
N ARG A 75 14.15 -0.16 -4.63
CA ARG A 75 14.35 -0.41 -3.20
C ARG A 75 13.46 0.47 -2.34
N ALA A 76 13.26 1.73 -2.71
CA ALA A 76 12.35 2.63 -2.00
C ALA A 76 10.89 2.18 -2.14
N LEU A 77 10.47 1.74 -3.33
CA LEU A 77 9.14 1.15 -3.56
C LEU A 77 8.94 -0.13 -2.73
N HIS A 78 9.94 -1.01 -2.71
CA HIS A 78 9.91 -2.23 -1.92
C HIS A 78 9.82 -1.94 -0.41
N GLU A 79 10.61 -0.99 0.10
CA GLU A 79 10.57 -0.62 1.52
C GLU A 79 9.23 0.02 1.90
N ARG A 80 8.65 0.83 1.01
CA ARG A 80 7.29 1.37 1.19
C ARG A 80 6.24 0.25 1.20
N ALA A 81 6.34 -0.72 0.30
CA ALA A 81 5.43 -1.86 0.27
C ALA A 81 5.56 -2.72 1.54
N LYS A 82 6.79 -2.93 2.03
CA LYS A 82 7.06 -3.65 3.27
C LYS A 82 6.47 -2.93 4.49
N ARG A 83 6.66 -1.61 4.59
CA ARG A 83 6.01 -0.80 5.63
C ARG A 83 4.50 -0.95 5.56
N ARG A 84 3.91 -0.82 4.37
CA ARG A 84 2.47 -0.93 4.19
C ARG A 84 1.93 -2.31 4.58
N LYS A 85 2.67 -3.37 4.27
CA LYS A 85 2.33 -4.73 4.71
C LYS A 85 2.33 -4.83 6.23
N ALA A 86 3.36 -4.32 6.90
CA ALA A 86 3.44 -4.32 8.37
C ALA A 86 2.31 -3.51 9.02
N GLU A 87 1.93 -2.36 8.43
CA GLU A 87 0.77 -1.58 8.89
C GLU A 87 -0.54 -2.37 8.77
N ILE A 88 -0.76 -3.07 7.66
CA ILE A 88 -1.96 -3.90 7.45
C ILE A 88 -1.98 -5.08 8.42
N GLU A 89 -0.84 -5.77 8.61
CA GLU A 89 -0.72 -6.86 9.58
C GLU A 89 -1.01 -6.38 11.00
N LEU A 90 -0.51 -5.19 11.37
CA LEU A 90 -0.80 -4.59 12.68
C LEU A 90 -2.29 -4.25 12.85
N ALA A 91 -2.92 -3.68 11.82
CA ALA A 91 -4.36 -3.38 11.85
C ALA A 91 -5.22 -4.66 11.88
N VAL A 92 -4.81 -5.75 11.23
CA VAL A 92 -5.46 -7.06 11.36
C VAL A 92 -5.28 -7.59 12.79
N MET A 93 -4.07 -7.59 13.34
CA MET A 93 -3.81 -8.06 14.71
C MET A 93 -4.63 -7.30 15.77
N ASN A 94 -4.86 -6.00 15.56
CA ASN A 94 -5.68 -5.14 16.41
C ASN A 94 -7.19 -5.28 16.20
N GLY A 95 -7.64 -6.11 15.25
CA GLY A 95 -9.08 -6.29 14.98
C GLY A 95 -9.73 -5.20 14.12
N GLU A 96 -8.95 -4.28 13.53
CA GLU A 96 -9.51 -3.17 12.73
C GLU A 96 -9.81 -3.58 11.28
N LEU A 97 -9.16 -4.64 10.79
CA LEU A 97 -9.34 -5.19 9.46
C LEU A 97 -9.79 -6.64 9.54
N HIS A 98 -10.82 -6.97 8.76
CA HIS A 98 -11.34 -8.33 8.62
C HIS A 98 -11.19 -8.81 7.18
N ARG A 99 -10.94 -10.10 6.99
CA ARG A 99 -10.98 -10.70 5.66
C ARG A 99 -12.43 -10.74 5.18
N ALA A 100 -12.64 -10.55 3.88
CA ALA A 100 -13.98 -10.57 3.29
C ALA A 100 -14.71 -11.91 3.55
N GLY A 101 -13.97 -13.03 3.65
CA GLY A 101 -14.52 -14.34 3.98
C GLY A 101 -15.08 -14.40 5.40
N ASP A 102 -14.36 -13.85 6.38
CA ASP A 102 -14.77 -13.84 7.79
C ASP A 102 -16.01 -12.96 7.96
N VAL A 103 -16.03 -11.79 7.31
CA VAL A 103 -17.21 -10.91 7.26
C VAL A 103 -18.40 -11.62 6.63
N ALA A 104 -18.21 -12.31 5.50
CA ALA A 104 -19.29 -13.03 4.84
C ALA A 104 -19.86 -14.14 5.76
N LEU A 105 -19.00 -14.85 6.50
CA LEU A 105 -19.43 -15.92 7.40
C LEU A 105 -20.28 -15.38 8.55
N VAL A 106 -19.78 -14.36 9.27
CA VAL A 106 -20.50 -13.76 10.41
C VAL A 106 -21.81 -13.11 9.96
N MET A 107 -21.77 -12.34 8.86
CA MET A 107 -22.98 -11.70 8.32
C MET A 107 -24.00 -12.72 7.83
N ASN A 108 -23.57 -13.81 7.21
CA ASN A 108 -24.48 -14.85 6.75
C ASN A 108 -25.13 -15.58 7.93
N ASP A 109 -24.37 -15.90 8.98
CA ASP A 109 -24.91 -16.50 10.20
C ASP A 109 -25.96 -15.60 10.88
N MET A 110 -25.66 -14.30 11.00
CA MET A 110 -26.60 -13.29 11.50
C MET A 110 -27.91 -13.25 10.68
N VAL A 111 -27.80 -13.22 9.34
CA VAL A 111 -28.97 -13.16 8.45
C VAL A 111 -29.78 -14.44 8.49
N VAL A 112 -29.12 -15.61 8.55
CA VAL A 112 -29.78 -16.92 8.66
C VAL A 112 -30.55 -17.02 9.97
N THR A 113 -29.93 -16.62 11.08
CA THR A 113 -30.55 -16.61 12.42
C THR A 113 -31.76 -15.68 12.46
N PHE A 114 -31.61 -14.45 11.96
CA PHE A 114 -32.69 -13.48 11.87
C PHE A 114 -33.87 -14.00 11.04
N ARG A 115 -33.59 -14.59 9.87
CA ARG A 115 -34.62 -15.19 9.01
C ARG A 115 -35.37 -16.30 9.74
N ALA A 116 -34.66 -17.19 10.44
CA ALA A 116 -35.27 -18.27 11.21
C ALA A 116 -36.22 -17.72 12.27
N ARG A 117 -35.82 -16.64 12.97
CA ARG A 117 -36.65 -16.00 14.01
C ARG A 117 -37.90 -15.34 13.45
N ILE A 118 -37.80 -14.61 12.34
CA ILE A 118 -38.98 -14.02 11.67
C ILE A 118 -39.99 -15.11 11.31
N LEU A 119 -39.52 -16.24 10.75
CA LEU A 119 -40.40 -17.35 10.36
C LEU A 119 -41.03 -18.06 11.57
N ALA A 120 -40.43 -17.94 12.76
CA ALA A 120 -40.98 -18.48 14.00
C ALA A 120 -42.06 -17.58 14.63
N ILE A 121 -42.09 -16.27 14.33
CA ILE A 121 -43.04 -15.32 14.92
C ILE A 121 -44.51 -15.77 14.73
N PRO A 122 -44.99 -16.13 13.52
CA PRO A 122 -46.38 -16.53 13.33
C PRO A 122 -46.75 -17.77 14.16
N THR A 123 -45.86 -18.76 14.19
CA THR A 123 -46.06 -20.00 14.95
C THR A 123 -46.15 -19.74 16.45
N LYS A 124 -45.34 -18.80 16.97
CA LYS A 124 -45.31 -18.41 18.39
C LYS A 124 -46.52 -17.54 18.78
N LEU A 125 -46.88 -16.56 17.95
CA LEU A 125 -47.94 -15.60 18.27
C LEU A 125 -49.35 -16.11 17.96
N ALA A 126 -49.55 -16.96 16.95
CA ALA A 126 -50.88 -17.41 16.55
C ALA A 126 -51.72 -17.99 17.71
N PRO A 127 -51.19 -18.83 18.62
CA PRO A 127 -51.93 -19.30 19.78
C PRO A 127 -52.24 -18.19 20.81
N GLN A 128 -51.36 -17.19 20.95
CA GLN A 128 -51.51 -16.10 21.92
C GLN A 128 -52.52 -15.04 21.46
N MET A 129 -52.71 -14.93 20.15
CA MET A 129 -53.66 -13.99 19.53
C MET A 129 -55.05 -14.61 19.34
N LEU A 130 -55.21 -15.90 19.63
CA LEU A 130 -56.45 -16.62 19.42
C LEU A 130 -57.53 -16.11 20.39
N GLY A 131 -58.62 -15.57 19.83
CA GLY A 131 -59.69 -14.96 20.62
C GLY A 131 -59.41 -13.53 21.08
N GLN A 132 -58.30 -12.92 20.67
CA GLN A 132 -57.94 -11.56 21.08
C GLN A 132 -58.63 -10.50 20.23
N THR A 133 -59.44 -9.64 20.85
CA THR A 133 -60.25 -8.61 20.16
C THR A 133 -59.71 -7.19 20.30
N GLU A 134 -58.84 -6.97 21.29
CA GLU A 134 -58.24 -5.66 21.56
C GLU A 134 -57.07 -5.40 20.60
N LEU A 135 -57.29 -4.52 19.62
CA LEU A 135 -56.27 -4.11 18.64
C LEU A 135 -54.95 -3.62 19.28
N PRO A 136 -54.96 -2.82 20.38
CA PRO A 136 -53.72 -2.39 21.01
C PRO A 136 -52.86 -3.55 21.52
N VAL A 137 -53.50 -4.61 22.03
CA VAL A 137 -52.81 -5.79 22.56
C VAL A 137 -52.16 -6.59 21.43
N VAL A 138 -52.88 -6.76 20.33
CA VAL A 138 -52.38 -7.42 19.10
C VAL A 138 -51.16 -6.68 18.53
N LEU A 139 -51.24 -5.35 18.45
CA LEU A 139 -50.16 -4.53 17.94
C LEU A 139 -48.92 -4.60 18.84
N ASP A 140 -49.10 -4.57 20.17
CA ASP A 140 -48.00 -4.62 21.12
C ASP A 140 -47.24 -5.96 21.06
N LEU A 141 -47.96 -7.09 20.98
CA LEU A 141 -47.39 -8.43 20.80
C LEU A 141 -46.54 -8.54 19.52
N LEU A 142 -47.08 -8.08 18.39
CA LEU A 142 -46.36 -8.09 17.12
C LEU A 142 -45.12 -7.18 17.17
N THR A 143 -45.30 -5.97 17.70
CA THR A 143 -44.23 -4.98 17.78
C THR A 143 -43.10 -5.48 18.68
N LYS A 144 -43.43 -6.15 19.79
CA LYS A 144 -42.44 -6.75 20.69
C LYS A 144 -41.60 -7.81 19.97
N GLU A 145 -42.23 -8.79 19.33
CA GLU A 145 -41.48 -9.87 18.65
C GLU A 145 -40.62 -9.34 17.50
N VAL A 146 -41.12 -8.36 16.73
CA VAL A 146 -40.33 -7.73 15.64
C VAL A 146 -39.15 -6.96 16.20
N LYS A 147 -39.34 -6.21 17.30
CA LYS A 147 -38.24 -5.48 17.95
C LYS A 147 -37.20 -6.44 18.51
N GLU A 148 -37.60 -7.52 19.19
CA GLU A 148 -36.67 -8.53 19.69
C GLU A 148 -35.84 -9.15 18.57
N ALA A 149 -36.46 -9.52 17.45
CA ALA A 149 -35.75 -10.05 16.29
C ALA A 149 -34.78 -9.02 15.68
N ALA A 150 -35.16 -7.75 15.63
CA ALA A 150 -34.31 -6.67 15.12
C ALA A 150 -33.13 -6.35 16.06
N THR A 151 -33.35 -6.39 17.39
CA THR A 151 -32.30 -6.16 18.38
C THR A 151 -31.20 -7.21 18.27
N GLU A 152 -31.56 -8.48 18.15
CA GLU A 152 -30.59 -9.58 17.98
C GLU A 152 -29.75 -9.43 16.70
N LEU A 153 -30.31 -8.87 15.62
CA LEU A 153 -29.55 -8.58 14.40
C LEU A 153 -28.62 -7.37 14.55
N SER A 154 -28.97 -6.42 15.43
CA SER A 154 -28.24 -5.15 15.61
C SER A 154 -27.05 -5.23 16.58
N GLU A 155 -27.01 -6.26 17.41
CA GLU A 155 -25.93 -6.46 18.38
C GLU A 155 -24.65 -6.93 17.66
N TYR A 156 -23.80 -5.95 17.35
CA TYR A 156 -22.45 -6.19 16.87
C TYR A 156 -21.59 -6.78 17.99
N ASP A 157 -21.02 -7.95 17.73
CA ASP A 157 -20.12 -8.65 18.64
C ASP A 157 -18.77 -8.87 17.95
N PRO A 158 -17.72 -8.09 18.30
CA PRO A 158 -16.37 -8.26 17.76
C PRO A 158 -15.80 -9.66 18.01
N GLU A 159 -16.18 -10.32 19.10
CA GLU A 159 -15.63 -11.64 19.47
C GLU A 159 -15.98 -12.72 18.45
N LYS A 160 -17.12 -12.58 17.76
CA LYS A 160 -17.52 -13.48 16.68
C LYS A 160 -16.54 -13.47 15.51
N PHE A 161 -15.80 -12.37 15.30
CA PHE A 161 -14.78 -12.28 14.27
C PHE A 161 -13.44 -12.87 14.75
N TYR A 162 -13.12 -12.72 16.04
CA TYR A 162 -11.92 -13.29 16.65
C TYR A 162 -11.96 -14.82 16.72
N ALA A 163 -13.13 -15.40 16.96
CA ALA A 163 -13.31 -16.86 16.99
C ALA A 163 -13.10 -17.54 15.62
N VAL A 164 -13.19 -16.79 14.52
CA VAL A 164 -13.13 -17.32 13.14
C VAL A 164 -11.71 -17.24 12.56
N SER A 165 -10.84 -16.37 13.09
CA SER A 165 -9.49 -16.16 12.55
C SER A 165 -8.40 -16.32 13.64
N GLU A 166 -7.43 -17.19 13.36
CA GLU A 166 -6.24 -17.41 14.21
C GLU A 166 -5.22 -16.26 14.14
N GLU A 167 -5.44 -15.24 13.29
CA GLU A 167 -4.52 -14.11 13.06
C GLU A 167 -4.69 -12.98 14.10
N TYR A 168 -5.70 -13.06 14.97
CA TYR A 168 -5.94 -12.09 16.03
C TYR A 168 -5.16 -12.44 17.29
N VAL A 169 -4.22 -11.57 17.71
CA VAL A 169 -3.32 -11.85 18.85
C VAL A 169 -3.58 -10.95 20.07
N GLY A 170 -4.41 -9.91 19.96
CA GLY A 170 -4.64 -8.98 21.08
C GLY A 170 -6.11 -8.70 21.31
N LEU A 171 -6.69 -9.34 22.33
CA LEU A 171 -7.82 -8.84 23.14
C LEU A 171 -8.21 -9.82 24.26
N THR A 172 -7.75 -11.08 24.23
CA THR A 172 -8.05 -12.07 25.28
C THR A 172 -7.25 -11.87 26.59
N ALA A 173 -6.41 -10.83 26.70
CA ALA A 173 -5.54 -10.62 27.86
C ALA A 173 -5.93 -9.42 28.74
N ASP A 174 -6.78 -8.50 28.26
CA ASP A 174 -7.02 -7.22 28.95
C ASP A 174 -8.43 -7.09 29.56
N ALA A 175 -9.26 -8.14 29.53
CA ALA A 175 -10.62 -8.12 30.07
C ALA A 175 -10.75 -8.57 31.54
N GLU A 176 -9.68 -8.96 32.23
CA GLU A 176 -9.77 -9.53 33.60
C GLU A 176 -9.26 -8.64 34.74
N ASP A 177 -8.83 -7.39 34.51
CA ASP A 177 -8.31 -6.55 35.61
C ASP A 177 -8.93 -5.15 35.69
N THR A 178 -10.24 -5.12 35.97
CA THR A 178 -10.82 -4.03 36.75
C THR A 178 -11.79 -4.60 37.78
N SER A 179 -11.25 -4.97 38.95
CA SER A 179 -12.00 -5.10 40.21
C SER A 179 -11.81 -3.86 41.08
#